data_AF-A0A3L8SF12-F1
#
_entry.id   AF-A0A3L8SF12-F1
#
_cell.length_a   1.000
_cell.length_b   1.000
_cell.length_c   1.000
_cell.angle_alpha   90.00
_cell.angle_beta   90.00
_cell.angle_gamma   90.00
#
_symmetry.space_group_name_H-M   'P 1'
#
loop_
_entity.id
_entity.type
_entity.pdbx_description
1 polymer ?
#
loop_
_entity_poly.entity_id
_entity_poly.type
_entity_poly.pdbx_seq_one_letter_code
_entity_poly.pdbx_strand_id
1 'polypeptide(L)'
;MAPKGKAGTKGKKQIFEENRETLRFYLRIILGASAVYAAVNLVIFYSAASAWTWVSARHRLLPRRGHWAAVRPWPSQLTAASLLQVAFIFSLVVYGTSYRSMNSMAKPSFTDDGSLADGGIDLNMEQGMAEHLKDVILLTAIVQVLSCFSLYVWYFWLLAPGRALYLLWVNILGPWFTAESSPAAQEPNEKKQRRQERRQMKRF
;
A
#
# COMPACT_ATOMS: atom_id res chain seq x y z
N MET A 1 -34.04 3.08 -5.44
CA MET A 1 -32.79 2.64 -4.78
C MET A 1 -32.93 2.86 -3.28
N ALA A 2 -32.87 1.80 -2.47
CA ALA A 2 -32.99 1.91 -1.01
C ALA A 2 -31.77 2.64 -0.43
N PRO A 3 -31.93 3.51 0.58
CA PRO A 3 -30.80 4.13 1.26
C PRO A 3 -30.00 3.03 1.96
N LYS A 4 -28.72 2.86 1.59
CA LYS A 4 -27.79 1.93 2.22
C LYS A 4 -27.86 2.11 3.74
N GLY A 5 -28.23 1.04 4.44
CA GLY A 5 -28.36 1.02 5.89
C GLY A 5 -27.07 1.50 6.54
N LYS A 6 -27.20 2.28 7.61
CA LYS A 6 -26.07 2.62 8.47
C LYS A 6 -25.36 1.32 8.85
N ALA A 7 -24.09 1.20 8.48
CA ALA A 7 -23.24 0.11 8.93
C ALA A 7 -23.42 -0.07 10.45
N GLY A 8 -23.78 -1.28 10.88
CA GLY A 8 -23.99 -1.57 12.29
C GLY A 8 -22.72 -1.21 13.07
N THR A 9 -22.84 -0.37 14.10
CA THR A 9 -21.72 0.00 14.95
C THR A 9 -21.26 -1.23 15.72
N LYS A 10 -20.16 -1.85 15.28
CA LYS A 10 -19.47 -2.92 16.00
C LYS A 10 -19.09 -2.47 17.40
N GLY A 11 -19.00 -3.41 18.34
CA GLY A 11 -18.59 -3.09 19.71
C GLY A 11 -17.14 -2.58 19.78
N LYS A 12 -16.85 -1.62 20.66
CA LYS A 12 -15.51 -1.01 20.79
C LYS A 12 -14.38 -2.03 20.98
N LYS A 13 -14.61 -3.06 21.80
CA LYS A 13 -13.65 -4.16 22.02
C LYS A 13 -13.43 -5.01 20.78
N GLN A 14 -14.50 -5.24 19.99
CA GLN A 14 -14.43 -5.98 18.74
C GLN A 14 -13.60 -5.22 17.70
N ILE A 15 -13.84 -3.91 17.55
CA ILE A 15 -13.07 -3.05 16.64
C ILE A 15 -11.59 -3.09 17.01
N PHE A 16 -11.25 -3.00 18.29
CA PHE A 16 -9.86 -3.05 18.75
C PHE A 16 -9.16 -4.36 18.38
N GLU A 17 -9.78 -5.51 18.65
CA GLU A 17 -9.15 -6.81 18.32
C GLU A 17 -9.09 -7.03 16.80
N GLU A 18 -10.15 -6.72 16.06
CA GLU A 18 -10.18 -6.82 14.59
C GLU A 18 -9.10 -5.92 13.95
N ASN A 19 -8.91 -4.70 14.46
CA ASN A 19 -7.86 -3.79 14.01
C ASN A 19 -6.47 -4.38 14.26
N ARG A 20 -6.25 -4.99 15.44
CA ARG A 20 -4.98 -5.59 15.80
C ARG A 20 -4.67 -6.83 14.98
N GLU A 21 -5.67 -7.65 14.66
CA GLU A 21 -5.54 -8.79 13.76
C GLU A 21 -5.25 -8.34 12.33
N THR A 22 -5.96 -7.32 11.86
CA THR A 22 -5.76 -6.72 10.53
C THR A 22 -4.31 -6.23 10.40
N LEU A 23 -3.82 -5.42 11.33
CA LEU A 23 -2.44 -4.93 11.30
C LEU A 23 -1.42 -6.08 11.31
N ARG A 24 -1.60 -7.09 12.17
CA ARG A 24 -0.73 -8.27 12.21
C ARG A 24 -0.75 -9.06 10.90
N PHE A 25 -1.92 -9.21 10.28
CA PHE A 25 -2.07 -9.89 9.00
C PHE A 25 -1.27 -9.19 7.90
N TYR A 26 -1.44 -7.87 7.74
CA TYR A 26 -0.70 -7.10 6.74
C TYR A 26 0.80 -7.03 7.06
N LEU A 27 1.20 -6.96 8.33
CA LEU A 27 2.61 -7.03 8.72
C LEU A 27 3.25 -8.34 8.28
N ARG A 28 2.57 -9.48 8.47
CA ARG A 28 3.06 -10.79 8.02
C ARG A 28 3.21 -10.85 6.50
N ILE A 29 2.27 -10.26 5.75
CA ILE A 29 2.37 -10.15 4.28
C ILE A 29 3.59 -9.33 3.88
N ILE A 30 3.78 -8.15 4.49
CA ILE A 30 4.92 -7.26 4.21
C ILE A 30 6.25 -7.97 4.46
N LEU A 31 6.38 -8.63 5.62
CA LEU A 31 7.57 -9.37 5.98
C LEU A 31 7.80 -10.57 5.05
N GLY A 32 6.73 -11.33 4.74
CA GLY A 32 6.81 -12.47 3.83
C GLY A 32 7.23 -12.08 2.43
N ALA A 33 6.58 -11.08 1.83
CA ALA A 33 6.92 -10.59 0.49
C ALA A 33 8.35 -10.03 0.43
N SER A 34 8.75 -9.26 1.45
CA SER A 34 10.11 -8.72 1.55
C SER A 34 11.16 -9.81 1.72
N ALA A 35 10.88 -10.84 2.53
CA ALA A 35 11.77 -11.97 2.75
C ALA A 35 11.94 -12.81 1.48
N VAL A 36 10.84 -13.13 0.78
CA VAL A 36 10.89 -13.85 -0.51
C VAL A 36 11.71 -13.07 -1.52
N TYR A 37 11.42 -11.77 -1.69
CA TYR A 37 12.14 -10.93 -2.63
C TYR A 37 13.62 -10.80 -2.30
N ALA A 38 13.96 -10.61 -1.02
CA ALA A 38 15.35 -10.55 -0.57
C ALA A 38 16.07 -11.88 -0.78
N ALA A 39 15.43 -13.02 -0.48
CA ALA A 39 16.01 -14.35 -0.66
C ALA A 39 16.29 -14.66 -2.14
N VAL A 40 15.33 -14.37 -3.02
CA VAL A 40 15.50 -14.59 -4.47
C VAL A 40 16.63 -13.69 -5.01
N ASN A 41 16.63 -12.41 -4.65
CA ASN A 41 17.71 -11.51 -5.05
C ASN A 41 19.06 -11.96 -4.49
N LEU A 42 19.12 -12.38 -3.23
CA LEU A 42 20.35 -12.90 -2.63
C LEU A 42 20.86 -14.10 -3.42
N VAL A 43 20.02 -15.09 -3.74
CA VAL A 43 20.43 -16.28 -4.48
C VAL A 43 20.93 -15.93 -5.88
N ILE A 44 20.19 -15.11 -6.63
CA ILE A 44 20.56 -14.72 -8.00
C ILE A 44 21.86 -13.91 -8.01
N PHE A 45 21.98 -12.89 -7.16
CA PHE A 45 23.16 -12.03 -7.13
C PHE A 45 24.38 -12.68 -6.47
N TYR A 46 24.19 -13.53 -5.46
CA TYR A 46 25.29 -14.27 -4.83
C TYR A 46 25.84 -15.37 -5.76
N SER A 47 24.96 -16.07 -6.49
CA SER A 47 25.37 -17.02 -7.53
C SER A 47 26.17 -16.33 -8.64
N ALA A 48 25.71 -15.16 -9.10
CA ALA A 48 26.46 -14.38 -10.08
C ALA A 48 27.81 -13.89 -9.53
N ALA A 49 27.85 -13.34 -8.31
CA ALA A 49 29.07 -12.82 -7.70
C ALA A 49 30.13 -13.90 -7.47
N SER A 50 29.72 -15.09 -7.01
CA SER A 50 30.63 -16.23 -6.81
C SER A 50 31.12 -16.82 -8.14
N ALA A 51 30.28 -16.91 -9.16
CA ALA A 51 30.73 -17.31 -10.50
C ALA A 51 31.83 -16.37 -11.03
N TRP A 52 31.70 -15.06 -10.81
CA TRP A 52 32.71 -14.08 -11.19
C TRP A 52 34.02 -14.18 -10.40
N THR A 53 33.98 -14.47 -9.10
CA THR A 53 35.21 -14.69 -8.31
C THR A 53 35.96 -15.94 -8.80
N TRP A 54 35.24 -17.01 -9.15
CA TRP A 54 35.83 -18.21 -9.74
C TRP A 54 36.38 -18.00 -11.15
N VAL A 55 35.66 -17.28 -12.02
CA VAL A 55 36.13 -16.94 -13.38
C VAL A 55 37.38 -16.05 -13.33
N SER A 56 37.38 -15.03 -12.46
CA SER A 56 38.54 -14.14 -12.29
C SER A 56 39.73 -14.81 -11.57
N ALA A 57 39.49 -15.78 -10.69
CA ALA A 57 40.54 -16.60 -10.09
C ALA A 57 41.15 -17.58 -11.10
N ARG A 58 40.32 -18.26 -11.91
CA ARG A 58 40.77 -19.13 -13.00
C ARG A 58 41.59 -18.36 -14.03
N HIS A 59 41.18 -17.13 -14.36
CA HIS A 59 41.90 -16.26 -15.29
C HIS A 59 43.26 -15.76 -14.74
N ARG A 60 43.46 -15.77 -13.42
CA ARG A 60 44.76 -15.42 -12.79
C ARG A 60 45.83 -16.49 -12.96
N LEU A 61 45.45 -17.70 -13.36
CA LEU A 61 46.34 -18.85 -13.56
C LEU A 61 46.75 -19.05 -15.03
N LEU A 62 46.19 -18.31 -15.99
CA LEU A 62 46.58 -18.41 -17.41
C LEU A 62 47.59 -17.32 -17.83
N PRO A 63 48.58 -17.63 -18.68
CA PRO A 63 49.60 -16.67 -19.11
C PRO A 63 48.99 -15.54 -19.94
N ARG A 64 49.27 -14.29 -19.54
CA ARG A 64 48.84 -13.05 -20.20
C ARG A 64 49.31 -12.99 -21.66
N ARG A 65 48.40 -13.22 -22.62
CA ARG A 65 48.47 -12.64 -23.97
C ARG A 65 47.44 -11.53 -24.10
N GLY A 66 47.90 -10.36 -24.51
CA GLY A 66 47.16 -9.10 -24.54
C GLY A 66 45.90 -9.13 -25.41
N HIS A 67 45.05 -8.11 -25.17
CA HIS A 67 43.72 -7.85 -25.75
C HIS A 67 42.49 -8.32 -24.95
N TRP A 68 42.36 -8.02 -23.65
CA TRP A 68 41.08 -8.28 -22.96
C TRP A 68 40.66 -7.13 -22.03
N ALA A 69 40.15 -6.05 -22.62
CA ALA A 69 39.35 -5.04 -21.91
C ALA A 69 37.94 -5.57 -21.51
N ALA A 70 37.64 -6.85 -21.75
CA ALA A 70 36.30 -7.44 -21.67
C ALA A 70 36.06 -8.33 -20.42
N VAL A 71 36.79 -8.12 -19.31
CA VAL A 71 36.58 -8.85 -18.04
C VAL A 71 36.12 -7.89 -16.95
N ARG A 72 35.11 -7.08 -17.26
CA ARG A 72 34.25 -6.40 -16.29
C ARG A 72 32.89 -7.08 -16.33
N PRO A 73 32.16 -7.21 -15.20
CA PRO A 73 30.76 -7.65 -15.23
C PRO A 73 30.03 -6.82 -16.29
N TRP A 74 29.31 -7.51 -17.19
CA TRP A 74 28.63 -6.86 -18.31
C TRP A 74 27.76 -5.70 -17.76
N PRO A 75 27.79 -4.49 -18.36
CA PRO A 75 27.10 -3.32 -17.80
C PRO A 75 25.62 -3.56 -17.45
N SER A 76 24.94 -4.45 -18.18
CA SER A 76 23.53 -4.77 -17.98
C SER A 76 23.20 -5.50 -16.67
N GLN A 77 24.11 -6.30 -16.12
CA GLN A 77 23.84 -7.01 -14.86
C GLN A 77 23.92 -6.06 -13.66
N LEU A 78 24.86 -5.11 -13.69
CA LEU A 78 24.97 -4.08 -12.66
C LEU A 78 23.80 -3.10 -12.72
N THR A 79 23.33 -2.72 -13.92
CA THR A 79 22.16 -1.84 -14.03
C THR A 79 20.88 -2.52 -13.54
N ALA A 80 20.67 -3.81 -13.86
CA ALA A 80 19.52 -4.56 -13.36
C ALA A 80 19.54 -4.71 -11.83
N ALA A 81 20.72 -4.95 -11.22
CA ALA A 81 20.88 -5.01 -9.77
C ALA A 81 20.50 -3.69 -9.08
N SER A 82 20.99 -2.57 -9.62
CA SER A 82 20.68 -1.24 -9.10
C SER A 82 19.18 -0.94 -9.18
N LEU A 83 18.51 -1.33 -10.27
CA LEU A 83 17.06 -1.16 -10.41
C LEU A 83 16.28 -2.00 -9.39
N LEU A 84 16.68 -3.25 -9.15
CA LEU A 84 16.06 -4.12 -8.16
C LEU A 84 16.24 -3.62 -6.72
N GLN A 85 17.38 -2.99 -6.40
CA GLN A 85 17.63 -2.35 -5.11
C GLN A 85 16.78 -1.09 -4.91
N VAL A 86 16.70 -0.23 -5.92
CA VAL A 86 15.83 0.96 -5.88
C VAL A 86 14.38 0.54 -5.70
N ALA A 87 13.94 -0.48 -6.44
CA ALA A 87 12.61 -1.05 -6.34
C ALA A 87 12.32 -1.64 -4.93
N PHE A 88 13.33 -2.26 -4.31
CA PHE A 88 13.22 -2.77 -2.94
C PHE A 88 13.04 -1.65 -1.91
N ILE A 89 13.89 -0.62 -1.98
CA ILE A 89 13.81 0.56 -1.09
C ILE A 89 12.47 1.24 -1.26
N PHE A 90 12.01 1.40 -2.51
CA PHE A 90 10.70 1.93 -2.81
C PHE A 90 9.58 1.13 -2.13
N SER A 91 9.56 -0.20 -2.27
CA SER A 91 8.59 -1.05 -1.57
C SER A 91 8.63 -0.87 -0.05
N LEU A 92 9.82 -0.79 0.54
CA LEU A 92 9.96 -0.59 1.99
C LEU A 92 9.37 0.75 2.44
N VAL A 93 9.57 1.82 1.66
CA VAL A 93 8.96 3.13 1.92
C VAL A 93 7.44 3.05 1.80
N VAL A 94 6.91 2.43 0.75
CA VAL A 94 5.46 2.26 0.56
C VAL A 94 4.85 1.44 1.70
N TYR A 95 5.46 0.32 2.09
CA TYR A 95 5.01 -0.49 3.21
C TYR A 95 5.08 0.28 4.53
N GLY A 96 6.21 0.94 4.81
CA GLY A 96 6.41 1.69 6.04
C GLY A 96 5.40 2.82 6.19
N THR A 97 5.20 3.60 5.13
CA THR A 97 4.22 4.72 5.11
C THR A 97 2.79 4.21 5.24
N SER A 98 2.41 3.19 4.47
CA SER A 98 1.04 2.65 4.48
C SER A 98 0.71 1.96 5.80
N TYR A 99 1.63 1.16 6.33
CA TYR A 99 1.48 0.49 7.62
C TYR A 99 1.41 1.50 8.77
N ARG A 100 2.29 2.51 8.78
CA ARG A 100 2.24 3.59 9.77
C ARG A 100 0.91 4.34 9.72
N SER A 101 0.39 4.59 8.51
CA SER A 101 -0.91 5.23 8.33
C SER A 101 -2.04 4.38 8.90
N MET A 102 -2.12 3.08 8.58
CA MET A 102 -3.13 2.18 9.17
C MET A 102 -2.99 2.05 10.69
N ASN A 103 -1.76 1.93 11.21
CA ASN A 103 -1.52 1.83 12.64
C ASN A 103 -1.95 3.10 13.39
N SER A 104 -1.86 4.27 12.75
CA SER A 104 -2.35 5.53 13.31
C SER A 104 -3.88 5.59 13.37
N MET A 105 -4.57 5.03 12.36
CA MET A 105 -6.04 4.98 12.32
C MET A 105 -6.60 4.00 13.36
N ALA A 106 -5.89 2.90 13.60
CA ALA A 106 -6.26 1.87 14.56
C ALA A 106 -5.84 2.16 16.02
N LYS A 107 -5.29 3.35 16.32
CA LYS A 107 -4.75 3.65 17.64
C LYS A 107 -5.88 3.67 18.69
N PRO A 108 -5.86 2.77 19.70
CA PRO A 108 -6.88 2.76 20.75
C PRO A 108 -6.71 3.94 21.70
N SER A 109 -7.81 4.37 22.31
CA SER A 109 -7.84 5.31 23.43
C SER A 109 -8.38 4.60 24.67
N PHE A 110 -7.77 4.85 25.81
CA PHE A 110 -8.14 4.26 27.10
C PHE A 110 -8.55 5.38 28.06
N THR A 111 -9.54 5.12 28.92
CA THR A 111 -9.94 6.03 30.01
C THR A 111 -8.94 5.93 31.16
N ASP A 112 -8.95 6.90 32.07
CA ASP A 112 -8.06 6.93 33.25
C ASP A 112 -8.18 5.67 34.12
N ASP A 113 -9.36 5.02 34.13
CA ASP A 113 -9.60 3.75 34.82
C ASP A 113 -8.99 2.51 34.14
N GLY A 114 -8.26 2.68 33.03
CA GLY A 114 -7.68 1.59 32.22
C GLY A 114 -8.70 0.85 31.33
N SER A 115 -9.96 1.27 31.32
CA SER A 115 -10.99 0.73 30.43
C SER A 115 -10.83 1.26 28.99
N LEU A 116 -11.23 0.46 27.98
CA LEU A 116 -11.13 0.86 26.58
C LEU A 116 -12.16 1.97 26.26
N ALA A 117 -11.68 3.21 26.10
CA ALA A 117 -12.52 4.36 25.75
C ALA A 117 -12.96 4.32 24.29
N ASP A 118 -12.03 3.98 23.39
CA ASP A 118 -12.23 3.88 21.94
C ASP A 118 -11.29 2.85 21.32
N GLY A 119 -11.79 2.06 20.37
CA GLY A 119 -11.03 1.02 19.65
C GLY A 119 -10.24 1.55 18.46
N GLY A 120 -10.32 2.86 18.17
CA GLY A 120 -9.80 3.48 16.97
C GLY A 120 -10.77 3.38 15.79
N ILE A 121 -10.38 3.92 14.64
CA ILE A 121 -11.16 3.83 13.40
C ILE A 121 -11.17 2.36 12.94
N ASP A 122 -12.36 1.83 12.61
CA ASP A 122 -12.50 0.47 12.06
C ASP A 122 -11.79 0.39 10.71
N LEU A 123 -10.69 -0.36 10.65
CA LEU A 123 -9.93 -0.59 9.42
C LEU A 123 -10.71 -1.43 8.41
N ASN A 124 -11.77 -2.13 8.83
CA ASN A 124 -12.58 -3.02 8.01
C ASN A 124 -13.93 -2.41 7.58
N MET A 125 -14.05 -1.08 7.64
CA MET A 125 -15.21 -0.36 7.14
C MET A 125 -15.27 -0.40 5.59
N GLU A 126 -16.43 -0.78 5.00
CA GLU A 126 -16.66 -1.04 3.55
C GLU A 126 -16.51 0.18 2.59
N GLN A 127 -15.91 1.28 3.03
CA GLN A 127 -15.58 2.43 2.18
C GLN A 127 -14.60 3.38 2.88
N GLY A 128 -13.74 2.84 3.76
CA GLY A 128 -12.80 3.61 4.55
C GLY A 128 -11.47 3.85 3.84
N MET A 129 -10.74 4.90 4.25
CA MET A 129 -9.37 5.16 3.78
C MET A 129 -8.42 3.99 3.99
N ALA A 130 -8.68 3.15 5.00
CA ALA A 130 -7.93 1.95 5.28
C ALA A 130 -7.99 0.92 4.14
N GLU A 131 -9.09 0.82 3.39
CA GLU A 131 -9.20 -0.09 2.24
C GLU A 131 -8.18 0.26 1.15
N HIS A 132 -8.03 1.55 0.84
CA HIS A 132 -7.02 2.01 -0.11
C HIS A 132 -5.60 1.70 0.38
N LEU A 133 -5.34 1.78 1.68
CA LEU A 133 -4.03 1.41 2.24
C LEU A 133 -3.78 -0.11 2.16
N LYS A 134 -4.81 -0.92 2.42
CA LYS A 134 -4.77 -2.38 2.25
C LYS A 134 -4.48 -2.75 0.80
N ASP A 135 -5.15 -2.09 -0.16
CA ASP A 135 -4.95 -2.28 -1.60
C ASP A 135 -3.52 -1.95 -2.01
N VAL A 136 -2.97 -0.83 -1.54
CA VAL A 136 -1.59 -0.42 -1.85
C VAL A 136 -0.57 -1.42 -1.31
N ILE A 137 -0.75 -1.91 -0.08
CA ILE A 137 0.14 -2.91 0.52
C ILE A 137 0.06 -4.23 -0.24
N LEU A 138 -1.16 -4.71 -0.54
CA LEU A 138 -1.36 -5.97 -1.23
C LEU A 138 -0.84 -5.92 -2.68
N LEU A 139 -1.11 -4.83 -3.40
CA LEU A 139 -0.59 -4.62 -4.74
C LEU A 139 0.94 -4.61 -4.73
N THR A 140 1.55 -3.88 -3.80
CA THR A 140 3.02 -3.84 -3.68
C THR A 140 3.59 -5.22 -3.36
N ALA A 141 2.94 -6.00 -2.50
CA ALA A 141 3.36 -7.37 -2.17
C ALA A 141 3.30 -8.31 -3.38
N ILE A 142 2.21 -8.27 -4.15
CA ILE A 142 2.06 -9.08 -5.37
C ILE A 142 3.08 -8.66 -6.43
N VAL A 143 3.21 -7.35 -6.70
CA VAL A 143 4.19 -6.81 -7.65
C VAL A 143 5.60 -7.22 -7.25
N GLN A 144 5.94 -7.12 -5.96
CA GLN A 144 7.27 -7.48 -5.46
C GLN A 144 7.56 -8.97 -5.65
N VAL A 145 6.66 -9.87 -5.24
CA VAL A 145 6.86 -11.32 -5.41
C VAL A 145 6.95 -11.72 -6.88
N LEU A 146 6.05 -11.22 -7.73
CA LEU A 146 6.06 -11.52 -9.17
C LEU A 146 7.25 -10.88 -9.90
N SER A 147 7.74 -9.73 -9.43
CA SER A 147 8.91 -9.06 -10.02
C SER A 147 10.20 -9.87 -9.91
N CYS A 148 10.24 -10.88 -9.04
CA CYS A 148 11.32 -11.86 -8.97
C CYS A 148 11.55 -12.60 -10.30
N PHE A 149 10.50 -12.75 -11.12
CA PHE A 149 10.57 -13.41 -12.42
C PHE A 149 10.73 -12.42 -13.57
N SER A 150 10.14 -11.23 -13.45
CA SER A 150 10.14 -10.22 -14.51
C SER A 150 10.03 -8.80 -13.97
N LEU A 151 11.02 -7.96 -14.30
CA LEU A 151 11.02 -6.54 -13.96
C LEU A 151 9.87 -5.75 -14.59
N TYR A 152 9.30 -6.23 -15.70
CA TYR A 152 8.15 -5.59 -16.35
C TYR A 152 6.89 -5.60 -15.47
N VAL A 153 6.81 -6.49 -14.47
CA VAL A 153 5.67 -6.54 -13.55
C VAL A 153 5.50 -5.23 -12.77
N TRP A 154 6.57 -4.43 -12.61
CA TRP A 154 6.48 -3.12 -11.99
C TRP A 154 5.51 -2.15 -12.69
N TYR A 155 5.20 -2.36 -13.98
CA TYR A 155 4.15 -1.58 -14.65
C TYR A 155 2.76 -1.79 -14.04
N PHE A 156 2.47 -2.95 -13.41
CA PHE A 156 1.21 -3.14 -12.68
C PHE A 156 1.08 -2.20 -11.47
N TRP A 157 2.19 -1.67 -10.96
CA TRP A 157 2.16 -0.68 -9.89
C TRP A 157 1.50 0.63 -10.35
N LEU A 158 1.48 0.93 -11.66
CA LEU A 158 0.77 2.09 -12.24
C LEU A 158 -0.75 2.03 -12.05
N LEU A 159 -1.30 0.86 -11.68
CA LEU A 159 -2.71 0.75 -11.29
C LEU A 159 -3.03 1.58 -10.03
N ALA A 160 -2.08 1.74 -9.10
CA ALA A 160 -2.28 2.56 -7.90
C ALA A 160 -2.50 4.04 -8.23
N PRO A 161 -1.58 4.74 -8.96
CA PRO A 161 -1.83 6.11 -9.38
C PRO A 161 -2.99 6.21 -10.37
N GLY A 162 -3.20 5.21 -11.24
CA GLY A 162 -4.37 5.17 -12.13
C GLY A 162 -5.69 5.20 -11.37
N ARG A 163 -5.82 4.39 -10.30
CA ARG A 163 -7.00 4.38 -9.43
C ARG A 163 -7.15 5.68 -8.65
N ALA A 164 -6.05 6.24 -8.13
CA ALA A 164 -6.08 7.51 -7.42
C ALA A 164 -6.55 8.66 -8.34
N LEU A 165 -6.06 8.69 -9.58
CA LEU A 165 -6.50 9.65 -10.60
C LEU A 165 -7.96 9.45 -10.99
N TYR A 166 -8.43 8.20 -11.13
CA TYR A 166 -9.84 7.92 -11.39
C TYR A 166 -10.74 8.43 -10.26
N LEU A 167 -10.37 8.21 -9.00
CA LEU A 167 -11.12 8.73 -7.85
C LEU A 167 -11.12 10.26 -7.81
N LEU A 168 -9.99 10.90 -8.12
CA LEU A 168 -9.89 12.35 -8.22
C LEU A 168 -10.75 12.90 -9.38
N TRP A 169 -10.77 12.19 -10.50
CA TRP A 169 -11.62 12.51 -11.63
C TRP A 169 -13.09 12.42 -11.26
N VAL A 170 -13.56 11.30 -10.69
CA VAL A 170 -14.99 11.11 -10.38
C VAL A 170 -15.48 11.98 -9.22
N ASN A 171 -14.64 12.25 -8.21
CA ASN A 171 -15.09 12.93 -7.00
C ASN A 171 -14.86 14.45 -7.01
N ILE A 172 -13.87 14.95 -7.77
CA ILE A 172 -13.50 16.38 -7.74
C ILE A 172 -13.74 17.03 -9.11
N LEU A 173 -13.09 16.50 -10.16
CA LEU A 173 -13.11 17.13 -11.48
C LEU A 173 -14.43 16.92 -12.21
N GLY A 174 -14.96 15.70 -12.19
CA GLY A 174 -16.20 15.32 -12.86
C GLY A 174 -17.36 16.21 -12.42
N PRO A 175 -17.65 16.33 -11.11
CA PRO A 175 -18.67 17.24 -10.61
C PRO A 175 -18.39 18.69 -11.01
N TRP A 176 -17.14 19.16 -11.03
CA TRP A 176 -16.80 20.52 -11.44
C TRP A 176 -17.11 20.79 -12.92
N PHE A 177 -16.81 19.84 -13.82
CA PHE A 177 -17.14 19.95 -15.24
C PHE A 177 -18.62 19.73 -15.55
N THR A 178 -19.36 18.98 -14.72
CA THR A 178 -20.80 18.75 -14.89
C THR A 178 -21.69 19.69 -14.05
N ALA A 179 -21.12 20.45 -13.11
CA ALA A 179 -21.86 21.33 -12.18
C ALA A 179 -22.54 22.51 -12.88
N GLU A 180 -22.10 22.90 -14.07
CA GLU A 180 -22.83 23.88 -14.91
C GLU A 180 -24.14 23.31 -15.50
N SER A 181 -24.46 22.03 -15.26
CA SER A 181 -25.64 21.37 -15.81
C SER A 181 -26.55 20.65 -14.81
N SER A 182 -26.50 20.92 -13.49
CA SER A 182 -27.51 20.35 -12.57
C SER A 182 -27.81 21.15 -11.30
N PRO A 183 -28.99 21.81 -11.18
CA PRO A 183 -29.46 22.47 -9.97
C PRO A 183 -30.09 21.47 -8.97
N ALA A 184 -29.40 20.37 -8.61
CA ALA A 184 -29.98 19.30 -7.81
C ALA A 184 -29.12 18.80 -6.62
N ALA A 185 -28.08 19.53 -6.22
CA ALA A 185 -27.22 19.13 -5.08
C ALA A 185 -27.74 19.54 -3.68
N GLN A 186 -29.00 19.99 -3.54
CA GLN A 186 -29.55 20.45 -2.25
C GLN A 186 -30.15 19.36 -1.33
N GLU A 187 -30.14 18.08 -1.71
CA GLU A 187 -30.90 17.07 -0.96
C GLU A 187 -30.40 16.62 0.44
N PRO A 188 -29.14 16.80 0.91
CA PRO A 188 -28.80 16.34 2.27
C PRO A 188 -29.20 17.32 3.38
N ASN A 189 -29.57 18.57 3.07
CA ASN A 189 -29.79 19.62 4.09
C ASN A 189 -31.24 19.70 4.59
N GLU A 190 -32.24 19.44 3.73
CA GLU A 190 -33.65 19.60 4.10
C GLU A 190 -34.11 18.63 5.21
N LYS A 191 -33.64 17.37 5.19
CA LYS A 191 -33.99 16.38 6.23
C LYS A 191 -33.37 16.69 7.59
N LYS A 192 -32.19 17.32 7.62
CA LYS A 192 -31.57 17.79 8.86
C LYS A 192 -32.26 19.06 9.38
N GLN A 193 -32.55 20.01 8.50
CA GLN A 193 -33.27 21.24 8.84
C GLN A 193 -34.67 20.95 9.40
N ARG A 194 -35.48 20.09 8.76
CA ARG A 194 -36.81 19.71 9.28
C ARG A 194 -36.77 19.03 10.65
N ARG A 195 -35.68 18.32 10.98
CA ARG A 195 -35.51 17.68 12.30
C ARG A 195 -35.06 18.68 13.37
N GLN A 196 -34.39 19.75 12.95
CA GLN A 196 -33.95 20.85 13.79
C GLN A 196 -35.11 21.82 14.07
N GLU A 197 -35.92 22.13 13.07
CA GLU A 197 -37.17 22.90 13.20
C GLU A 197 -38.19 22.21 14.10
N ARG A 198 -38.40 20.88 13.93
CA ARG A 198 -39.26 20.09 14.84
C ARG A 198 -38.79 20.08 16.29
N ARG A 199 -37.53 20.41 16.57
CA ARG A 199 -36.99 20.54 17.94
C ARG A 199 -37.15 21.96 18.47
N GLN A 200 -37.09 22.96 17.61
CA GLN A 200 -37.34 24.36 17.98
C GLN A 200 -38.82 24.61 18.24
N MET A 201 -39.73 24.03 17.43
CA MET A 201 -41.18 24.13 17.63
C MET A 201 -41.71 23.38 18.87
N LYS A 202 -40.91 22.51 19.49
CA LYS A 202 -41.27 21.83 20.76
C LYS A 202 -40.74 22.55 22.00
N ARG A 203 -39.98 23.63 21.82
CA ARG A 203 -39.41 24.46 22.89
C ARG A 203 -40.15 25.78 23.07
N PHE A 204 -41.14 26.05 22.21
CA PHE A 204 -42.19 27.04 22.41
C PHE A 204 -43.48 26.29 22.74
#